data_AF-A0A7W6H0J3-F1
#
_entry.id   AF-A0A7W6H0J3-F1
#
_cell.length_a   1.000
_cell.length_b   1.000
_cell.length_c   1.000
_cell.angle_alpha   90.00
_cell.angle_beta   90.00
_cell.angle_gamma   90.00
#
_symmetry.space_group_name_H-M   'P 1'
#
loop_
_entity.id
_entity.type
_entity.pdbx_description
1 polymer ?
#
loop_
_entity_poly.entity_id
_entity_poly.type
_entity_poly.pdbx_seq_one_letter_code
_entity_poly.pdbx_strand_id
1 'polypeptide(L)'
;MIRYEYKVVPAPSKGIKGKAIRGAEARFSFAIQELMNGMAGYGWEYQRSETLPSIERAGLTGTTTEWRNVLVFRRPRTDDADAFQPQLLPAPAVMSEGTENKQTLAQLMADEDAALNEDPANVGASLSALAQARSLITKPVEDEADQEDEEAEETEVISKD
;
A
#
# COMPACT_ATOMS: atom_id res chain seq x y z
N MET A 1 -14.23 23.49 -5.11
CA MET A 1 -13.61 23.10 -3.82
C MET A 1 -14.49 22.01 -3.23
N ILE A 2 -13.92 20.88 -2.79
CA ILE A 2 -14.70 19.77 -2.23
C ILE A 2 -15.34 20.22 -0.91
N ARG A 3 -16.67 20.11 -0.78
CA ARG A 3 -17.38 20.35 0.48
C ARG A 3 -17.63 19.03 1.19
N TYR A 4 -17.50 19.09 2.52
CA TYR A 4 -17.68 17.94 3.39
C TYR A 4 -18.91 18.11 4.26
N GLU A 5 -19.60 17.02 4.48
CA GLU A 5 -20.54 16.84 5.59
C GLU A 5 -19.78 16.34 6.79
N TYR A 6 -20.15 16.81 7.99
CA TYR A 6 -19.55 16.35 9.24
C TYR A 6 -20.62 15.71 10.11
N LYS A 7 -20.22 14.65 10.81
CA LYS A 7 -21.05 13.98 11.80
C LYS A 7 -20.24 13.75 13.06
N VAL A 8 -20.78 14.17 14.18
CA VAL A 8 -20.16 14.00 15.50
C VAL A 8 -21.02 13.02 16.28
N VAL A 9 -20.39 12.00 16.84
CA VAL A 9 -21.05 10.97 17.66
C VAL A 9 -20.33 10.85 19.00
N PRO A 10 -21.05 10.57 20.10
CA PRO A 10 -20.40 10.33 21.38
C PRO A 10 -19.48 9.10 21.28
N ALA A 11 -18.28 9.21 21.85
CA ALA A 11 -17.38 8.07 21.92
C ALA A 11 -17.96 7.00 22.86
N PRO A 12 -17.81 5.71 22.55
CA PRO A 12 -18.20 4.65 23.47
C PRO A 12 -17.50 4.83 24.81
N SER A 13 -18.28 4.85 25.91
CA SER A 13 -17.73 4.94 27.27
C SER A 13 -17.59 3.57 27.94
N LYS A 14 -18.23 2.54 27.37
CA LYS A 14 -18.22 1.17 27.88
C LYS A 14 -17.94 0.21 26.75
N GLY A 15 -17.17 -0.84 27.06
CA GLY A 15 -16.95 -1.93 26.13
C GLY A 15 -18.19 -2.81 25.94
N ILE A 16 -18.33 -3.36 24.75
CA ILE A 16 -19.43 -4.28 24.40
C ILE A 16 -18.90 -5.72 24.35
N LYS A 17 -19.76 -6.70 24.64
CA LYS A 17 -19.40 -8.11 24.52
C LYS A 17 -19.39 -8.51 23.04
N GLY A 18 -18.40 -9.28 22.63
CA GLY A 18 -18.28 -9.82 21.28
C GLY A 18 -17.84 -11.27 21.28
N LYS A 19 -17.98 -11.94 20.14
CA LYS A 19 -17.52 -13.32 19.96
C LYS A 19 -16.00 -13.37 20.13
N ALA A 20 -15.52 -14.24 21.02
CA ALA A 20 -14.10 -14.38 21.38
C ALA A 20 -13.46 -13.15 22.07
N ILE A 21 -14.24 -12.18 22.55
CA ILE A 21 -13.72 -10.97 23.19
C ILE A 21 -13.82 -11.09 24.71
N ARG A 22 -12.66 -11.18 25.36
CA ARG A 22 -12.51 -11.34 26.81
C ARG A 22 -11.65 -10.20 27.36
N GLY A 23 -11.95 -9.76 28.58
CA GLY A 23 -11.28 -8.63 29.22
C GLY A 23 -12.01 -7.29 29.01
N ALA A 24 -11.72 -6.31 29.86
CA ALA A 24 -12.34 -4.99 29.81
C ALA A 24 -11.82 -4.15 28.63
N GLU A 25 -10.50 -4.16 28.43
CA GLU A 25 -9.83 -3.44 27.34
C GLU A 25 -10.29 -3.94 25.97
N ALA A 26 -10.26 -5.25 25.74
CA ALA A 26 -10.67 -5.82 24.45
C ALA A 26 -12.15 -5.50 24.11
N ARG A 27 -13.03 -5.48 25.10
CA ARG A 27 -14.45 -5.08 24.91
C ARG A 27 -14.58 -3.60 24.55
N PHE A 28 -13.73 -2.75 25.13
CA PHE A 28 -13.70 -1.32 24.83
C PHE A 28 -13.20 -1.07 23.40
N SER A 29 -12.07 -1.66 23.03
CA SER A 29 -11.53 -1.57 21.66
C SER A 29 -12.53 -2.11 20.63
N PHE A 30 -13.24 -3.19 20.95
CA PHE A 30 -14.28 -3.72 20.08
C PHE A 30 -15.48 -2.77 19.91
N ALA A 31 -15.89 -2.09 20.98
CA ALA A 31 -16.97 -1.09 20.88
C ALA A 31 -16.58 0.06 19.95
N ILE A 32 -15.33 0.52 20.01
CA ILE A 32 -14.81 1.55 19.12
C ILE A 32 -14.75 1.03 17.68
N GLN A 33 -14.20 -0.17 17.48
CA GLN A 33 -14.11 -0.81 16.17
C GLN A 33 -15.48 -0.95 15.52
N GLU A 34 -16.49 -1.45 16.24
CA GLU A 34 -17.84 -1.64 15.73
C GLU A 34 -18.47 -0.31 15.30
N LEU A 35 -18.31 0.73 16.12
CA LEU A 35 -18.80 2.07 15.79
C LEU A 35 -18.10 2.63 14.55
N MET A 36 -16.76 2.53 14.47
CA MET A 36 -15.98 3.02 13.33
C MET A 36 -16.35 2.29 12.04
N ASN A 37 -16.44 0.96 12.09
CA ASN A 37 -16.81 0.14 10.94
C ASN A 37 -18.25 0.42 10.49
N GLY A 38 -19.18 0.58 11.45
CA GLY A 38 -20.54 0.97 11.15
C GLY A 38 -20.60 2.32 10.43
N MET A 39 -19.87 3.32 10.93
CA MET A 39 -19.78 4.64 10.30
C MET A 39 -19.15 4.58 8.90
N ALA A 40 -18.06 3.83 8.75
CA ALA A 40 -17.41 3.60 7.47
C ALA A 40 -18.35 2.91 6.46
N GLY A 41 -19.20 1.99 6.91
CA GLY A 41 -20.22 1.34 6.08
C GLY A 41 -21.26 2.29 5.50
N TYR A 42 -21.50 3.44 6.15
CA TYR A 42 -22.37 4.52 5.63
C TYR A 42 -21.59 5.58 4.82
N GLY A 43 -20.31 5.33 4.54
CA GLY A 43 -19.42 6.21 3.79
C GLY A 43 -18.82 7.35 4.62
N TRP A 44 -18.85 7.28 5.96
CA TRP A 44 -18.21 8.27 6.81
C TRP A 44 -16.75 7.93 7.08
N GLU A 45 -15.87 8.89 6.86
CA GLU A 45 -14.44 8.81 7.19
C GLU A 45 -14.20 9.31 8.61
N TYR A 46 -13.44 8.56 9.40
CA TYR A 46 -12.99 9.02 10.71
C TYR A 46 -11.98 10.16 10.55
N GLN A 47 -12.17 11.25 11.30
CA GLN A 47 -11.22 12.37 11.32
C GLN A 47 -10.39 12.39 12.60
N ARG A 48 -11.06 12.43 13.76
CA ARG A 48 -10.39 12.54 15.07
C ARG A 48 -11.36 12.33 16.23
N SER A 49 -10.79 12.14 17.41
CA SER A 49 -11.48 12.19 18.69
C SER A 49 -11.30 13.56 19.34
N GLU A 50 -12.34 14.05 20.01
CA GLU A 50 -12.32 15.32 20.74
C GLU A 50 -12.86 15.13 22.16
N THR A 51 -12.39 15.95 23.09
CA THR A 51 -12.88 15.98 24.48
C THR A 51 -13.35 17.39 24.78
N LEU A 52 -14.67 17.56 24.90
CA LEU A 52 -15.30 18.88 25.02
C LEU A 52 -16.09 19.00 26.33
N PRO A 53 -16.09 20.19 26.96
CA PRO A 53 -16.94 20.45 28.11
C PRO A 53 -18.41 20.57 27.66
N SER A 54 -19.30 19.90 28.36
CA SER A 54 -20.75 19.92 28.17
C SER A 54 -21.42 20.48 29.42
N ILE A 55 -22.19 21.55 29.27
CA ILE A 55 -22.91 22.16 30.40
C ILE A 55 -24.27 21.47 30.50
N GLU A 56 -24.48 20.73 31.57
CA GLU A 56 -25.71 20.00 31.84
C GLU A 56 -26.39 20.52 33.11
N ARG A 57 -27.71 20.35 33.19
CA ARG A 57 -28.46 20.75 34.37
C ARG A 57 -28.17 19.80 35.53
N ALA A 58 -27.72 20.34 36.65
CA ALA A 58 -27.51 19.63 37.90
C ALA A 58 -28.61 20.00 38.91
N GLY A 59 -29.56 19.08 39.14
CA GLY A 59 -30.63 19.26 40.13
C GLY A 59 -31.68 20.32 39.76
N LEU A 60 -32.19 21.05 40.76
CA LEU A 60 -33.33 21.95 40.61
C LEU A 60 -32.94 23.36 40.11
N THR A 61 -31.71 23.81 40.31
CA THR A 61 -31.24 25.15 39.90
C THR A 61 -29.78 25.21 39.45
N GLY A 62 -29.02 24.11 39.56
CA GLY A 62 -27.59 24.09 39.23
C GLY A 62 -27.31 23.71 37.78
N THR A 63 -26.11 24.04 37.32
CA THR A 63 -25.47 23.49 36.13
C THR A 63 -24.15 22.85 36.51
N THR A 64 -23.76 21.78 35.82
CA THR A 64 -22.47 21.11 35.96
C THR A 64 -21.78 21.05 34.61
N THR A 65 -20.44 21.14 34.62
CA THR A 65 -19.62 21.00 33.43
C THR A 65 -19.09 19.56 33.39
N GLU A 66 -19.56 18.77 32.44
CA GLU A 66 -19.14 17.38 32.22
C GLU A 66 -18.24 17.31 30.98
N TRP A 67 -17.07 16.67 31.10
CA TRP A 67 -16.17 16.47 29.96
C TRP A 67 -16.60 15.24 29.17
N ARG A 68 -17.03 15.43 27.92
CA ARG A 68 -17.50 14.35 27.05
C ARG A 68 -16.54 14.11 25.89
N ASN A 69 -16.27 12.84 25.64
CA ASN A 69 -15.50 12.39 24.48
C ASN A 69 -16.43 12.17 23.29
N VAL A 70 -16.05 12.68 22.13
CA VAL A 70 -16.79 12.53 20.87
C VAL A 70 -15.84 12.11 19.76
N LEU A 71 -16.38 11.43 18.75
CA LEU A 71 -15.69 11.07 17.52
C LEU A 71 -16.26 11.89 16.37
N VAL A 72 -15.38 12.51 15.61
CA VAL A 72 -15.71 13.36 14.47
C VAL A 72 -15.46 12.58 13.18
N PHE A 73 -16.49 12.53 12.35
CA PHE A 73 -16.45 11.91 11.03
C PHE A 73 -16.76 12.94 9.95
N ARG A 74 -16.29 12.69 8.73
CA ARG A 74 -16.59 13.50 7.55
C ARG A 74 -16.96 12.65 6.34
N ARG A 75 -17.64 13.21 5.35
CA ARG A 75 -17.90 12.59 4.05
C ARG A 75 -18.03 13.67 2.97
N PRO A 76 -17.50 13.50 1.75
CA PRO A 76 -17.76 14.45 0.67
C PRO A 76 -19.27 14.53 0.34
N ARG A 77 -19.76 15.72 0.02
CA ARG A 77 -21.15 15.88 -0.48
C ARG A 77 -21.29 15.28 -1.87
N THR A 78 -22.39 14.57 -2.11
CA THR A 78 -22.68 13.92 -3.41
C THR A 78 -22.60 14.90 -4.57
N ASP A 79 -23.13 16.12 -4.39
CA ASP A 79 -23.10 17.18 -5.42
C ASP A 79 -21.68 17.62 -5.81
N ASP A 80 -20.67 17.37 -4.96
CA ASP A 80 -19.26 17.65 -5.26
C ASP A 80 -18.49 16.37 -5.66
N ALA A 81 -19.01 15.18 -5.35
CA ALA A 81 -18.41 13.90 -5.72
C ALA A 81 -18.61 13.57 -7.21
N ASP A 82 -19.69 14.05 -7.84
CA ASP A 82 -19.89 13.94 -9.30
C ASP A 82 -18.82 14.69 -10.12
N ALA A 83 -18.10 15.63 -9.49
CA ALA A 83 -16.94 16.28 -10.09
C ALA A 83 -15.65 15.42 -10.01
N PHE A 84 -15.63 14.37 -9.19
CA PHE A 84 -14.51 13.44 -9.09
C PHE A 84 -14.73 12.25 -10.04
N GLN A 85 -14.38 12.45 -11.32
CA GLN A 85 -14.37 11.42 -12.34
C GLN A 85 -12.94 10.89 -12.52
N PRO A 86 -12.52 9.82 -11.82
CA PRO A 86 -11.19 9.25 -12.01
C PRO A 86 -11.06 8.78 -13.46
N GLN A 87 -10.05 9.29 -14.17
CA GLN A 87 -9.78 8.86 -15.55
C GLN A 87 -9.25 7.43 -15.53
N LEU A 88 -9.90 6.55 -16.30
CA LEU A 88 -9.40 5.20 -16.53
C LEU A 88 -8.10 5.30 -17.33
N LEU A 89 -7.01 4.85 -16.72
CA LEU A 89 -5.77 4.64 -17.45
C LEU A 89 -5.99 3.52 -18.48
N PRO A 90 -5.45 3.65 -19.71
CA PRO A 90 -5.50 2.57 -20.67
C PRO A 90 -4.80 1.33 -20.08
N ALA A 91 -5.33 0.15 -20.38
CA ALA A 91 -4.68 -1.09 -20.02
C ALA A 91 -3.25 -1.12 -20.59
N PRO A 92 -2.26 -1.65 -19.86
CA PRO A 92 -0.90 -1.76 -20.37
C PRO A 92 -0.93 -2.54 -21.70
N ALA A 93 -0.26 -1.97 -22.72
CA ALA A 93 -0.18 -2.62 -24.02
C ALA A 93 0.52 -3.97 -23.87
N VAL A 94 -0.17 -5.05 -24.22
CA VAL A 94 0.49 -6.34 -24.44
C VAL A 94 1.38 -6.17 -25.67
N MET A 95 2.68 -6.06 -25.45
CA MET A 95 3.63 -6.25 -26.53
C MET A 95 3.45 -7.69 -26.99
N SER A 96 2.94 -7.86 -28.21
CA SER A 96 2.89 -9.16 -28.87
C SER A 96 4.33 -9.58 -29.15
N GLU A 97 4.99 -10.21 -28.18
CA GLU A 97 6.22 -10.95 -28.44
C GLU A 97 5.93 -12.02 -29.51
N GLY A 98 6.85 -12.10 -30.46
CA GLY A 98 6.62 -12.62 -31.79
C GLY A 98 6.07 -14.04 -31.87
N THR A 99 5.28 -14.26 -32.90
CA THR A 99 4.83 -15.57 -33.42
C THR A 99 5.99 -16.40 -34.03
N GLU A 100 7.23 -16.22 -33.58
CA GLU A 100 8.42 -16.86 -34.13
C GLU A 100 8.92 -18.03 -33.28
N ASN A 101 8.03 -18.89 -32.77
CA ASN A 101 8.48 -20.11 -32.07
C ASN A 101 7.61 -21.34 -32.36
N LYS A 102 7.02 -21.42 -33.56
CA LYS A 102 6.51 -22.69 -34.11
C LYS A 102 7.54 -23.46 -34.92
N GLN A 103 8.57 -22.79 -35.43
CA GLN A 103 9.62 -23.44 -36.22
C GLN A 103 10.65 -24.18 -35.35
N THR A 104 10.92 -23.70 -34.13
CA THR A 104 11.89 -24.30 -33.21
C THR A 104 11.45 -25.66 -32.66
N LEU A 105 10.16 -25.86 -32.33
CA LEU A 105 9.69 -27.18 -31.85
C LEU A 105 9.75 -28.24 -32.97
N ALA A 106 9.45 -27.87 -34.21
CA ALA A 106 9.55 -28.79 -35.35
C ALA A 106 11.02 -29.10 -35.72
N GLN A 107 11.92 -28.11 -35.57
CA GLN A 107 13.33 -28.28 -35.84
C GLN A 107 14.03 -29.15 -34.76
N LEU A 108 13.69 -28.95 -33.47
CA LEU A 108 14.22 -29.74 -32.37
C LEU A 108 13.78 -31.21 -32.41
N MET A 109 12.57 -31.50 -32.91
CA MET A 109 12.07 -32.86 -33.08
C MET A 109 12.62 -33.56 -34.32
N ALA A 110 13.07 -32.80 -35.34
CA ALA A 110 13.69 -33.36 -36.54
C ALA A 110 15.15 -33.79 -36.33
N ASP A 111 15.85 -33.16 -35.37
CA ASP A 111 17.24 -33.49 -35.05
C ASP A 111 17.36 -34.69 -34.07
N GLU A 112 16.28 -35.08 -33.37
CA GLU A 112 16.29 -36.23 -32.44
C GLU A 112 16.27 -37.59 -33.17
N ASP A 113 15.62 -37.67 -34.33
CA ASP A 113 15.61 -38.89 -35.18
C ASP A 113 16.91 -39.08 -35.98
N ALA A 114 17.75 -38.05 -36.11
CA ALA A 114 19.06 -38.14 -36.77
C ALA A 114 20.19 -38.56 -35.82
N ALA A 115 19.99 -38.49 -34.50
CA ALA A 115 21.03 -38.73 -33.49
C ALA A 115 21.22 -40.21 -33.09
N LEU A 116 20.48 -41.16 -33.69
CA LEU A 116 20.67 -42.61 -33.46
C LEU A 116 21.63 -43.28 -34.45
N ASN A 117 22.25 -42.53 -35.38
CA ASN A 117 23.36 -43.00 -36.21
C ASN A 117 24.57 -42.09 -35.98
N GLU A 118 25.47 -42.54 -35.09
CA GLU A 118 26.56 -41.76 -34.52
C GLU A 118 27.68 -41.38 -35.51
N ASP A 119 28.27 -40.20 -35.27
CA ASP A 119 29.72 -39.97 -35.46
C ASP A 119 30.23 -39.17 -34.24
N PRO A 120 31.05 -39.74 -33.32
CA PRO A 120 31.34 -39.16 -32.00
C PRO A 120 32.32 -37.96 -32.02
N ALA A 121 32.67 -37.43 -33.19
CA ALA A 121 33.63 -36.32 -33.30
C ALA A 121 33.00 -34.92 -33.12
N ASN A 122 31.67 -34.78 -33.07
CA ASN A 122 31.01 -33.47 -33.14
C ASN A 122 30.41 -32.95 -31.80
N VAL A 123 30.71 -33.60 -30.68
CA VAL A 123 30.22 -33.17 -29.34
C VAL A 123 30.78 -31.79 -28.93
N GLY A 124 31.86 -31.33 -29.56
CA GLY A 124 32.49 -30.03 -29.30
C GLY A 124 31.63 -28.82 -29.70
N ALA A 125 30.79 -28.94 -30.74
CA ALA A 125 30.01 -27.82 -31.25
C ALA A 125 28.85 -27.43 -30.32
N SER A 126 28.24 -28.41 -29.64
CA SER A 126 27.11 -28.19 -28.72
C SER A 126 27.53 -27.48 -27.43
N LEU A 127 28.78 -27.65 -26.98
CA LEU A 127 29.32 -26.95 -25.81
C LEU A 127 29.63 -25.47 -26.11
N SER A 128 30.09 -25.14 -27.31
CA SER A 128 30.31 -23.74 -27.72
C SER A 128 29.01 -22.94 -27.82
N ALA A 129 27.92 -23.57 -28.27
CA ALA A 129 26.61 -22.93 -28.32
C ALA A 129 26.05 -22.64 -26.91
N LEU A 130 26.21 -23.57 -25.97
CA LEU A 130 25.78 -23.39 -24.58
C LEU A 130 26.64 -22.35 -23.83
N ALA A 131 27.94 -22.26 -24.15
CA ALA A 131 28.85 -21.25 -23.60
C ALA A 131 28.52 -19.83 -24.12
N GLN A 132 28.18 -19.68 -25.41
CA GLN A 132 27.77 -18.39 -25.99
C GLN A 132 26.41 -17.92 -25.45
N ALA A 133 25.46 -18.83 -25.24
CA ALA A 133 24.17 -18.49 -24.63
C ALA A 133 24.33 -17.96 -23.19
N ARG A 134 25.26 -18.52 -22.41
CA ARG A 134 25.55 -18.05 -21.04
C ARG A 134 26.20 -16.67 -21.00
N SER A 135 27.06 -16.34 -21.96
CA SER A 135 27.76 -15.06 -22.02
C SER A 135 26.85 -13.86 -22.28
N LEU A 136 25.66 -14.05 -22.85
CA LEU A 136 24.72 -12.97 -23.16
C LEU A 136 23.77 -12.64 -21.99
N ILE A 137 23.69 -13.51 -20.98
CA ILE A 137 22.80 -13.36 -19.81
C ILE A 137 23.50 -12.62 -18.67
N THR A 138 24.84 -12.53 -18.69
CA THR A 138 25.63 -11.85 -17.65
C THR A 138 26.50 -10.76 -18.25
N LYS A 139 25.91 -9.60 -18.59
CA LYS A 139 26.70 -8.36 -18.63
C LYS A 139 26.58 -7.69 -17.26
N PRO A 140 27.70 -7.48 -16.54
CA PRO A 140 27.68 -6.75 -15.29
C PRO A 140 27.40 -5.27 -15.59
N VAL A 141 26.59 -4.64 -14.73
CA VAL A 141 26.46 -3.19 -14.66
C VAL A 141 27.82 -2.66 -14.17
N GLU A 142 28.45 -1.81 -14.96
CA GLU A 142 29.68 -1.11 -14.59
C GLU A 142 29.34 -0.10 -13.47
N ASP A 143 29.85 -0.36 -12.27
CA ASP A 143 29.95 0.61 -11.18
C ASP A 143 31.06 1.62 -11.55
N GLU A 144 30.70 2.86 -11.89
CA GLU A 144 31.64 3.98 -11.84
C GLU A 144 31.74 4.46 -10.39
N ALA A 145 32.86 4.14 -9.75
CA ALA A 145 33.27 4.69 -8.47
C ALA A 145 34.32 5.79 -8.65
N ASP A 146 34.04 6.92 -8.01
CA ASP A 146 34.93 7.77 -7.21
C ASP A 146 36.13 8.52 -7.81
N GLN A 147 36.08 9.85 -7.65
CA GLN A 147 37.12 10.68 -6.99
C GLN A 147 36.52 12.08 -6.72
N GLU A 148 36.17 12.39 -5.47
CA GLU A 148 37.03 13.01 -4.43
C GLU A 148 37.04 14.55 -4.54
N ASP A 149 36.50 15.22 -3.51
CA ASP A 149 37.21 16.30 -2.82
C ASP A 149 36.61 16.50 -1.41
N GLU A 150 37.54 16.51 -0.48
CA GLU A 150 37.49 16.50 0.98
C GLU A 150 37.65 17.94 1.53
N GLU A 151 37.06 18.22 2.71
CA GLU A 151 37.42 19.24 3.75
C GLU A 151 36.13 19.78 4.40
N ALA A 152 35.71 19.36 5.59
CA ALA A 152 36.28 19.50 6.95
C ALA A 152 35.91 20.83 7.66
N GLU A 153 35.24 20.67 8.81
CA GLU A 153 35.25 21.51 10.04
C GLU A 153 34.72 22.97 9.93
N GLU A 154 34.18 23.67 10.93
CA GLU A 154 34.04 23.52 12.38
C GLU A 154 32.97 24.55 12.88
N THR A 155 32.30 24.21 13.99
CA THR A 155 31.76 25.03 15.12
C THR A 155 31.41 26.54 15.02
N GLU A 156 30.24 26.91 15.58
CA GLU A 156 29.99 27.88 16.71
C GLU A 156 28.48 28.22 16.75
N VAL A 157 27.67 27.85 17.76
CA VAL A 157 27.48 28.45 19.10
C VAL A 157 27.55 29.98 19.13
N ILE A 158 26.39 30.63 19.29
CA ILE A 158 26.10 31.90 20.02
C ILE A 158 24.65 32.27 19.65
N SER A 159 23.80 32.91 20.45
CA SER A 159 23.56 33.03 21.88
C SER A 159 22.23 33.81 21.95
N LYS A 160 21.48 33.64 23.03
CA LYS A 160 20.29 34.45 23.35
C LYS A 160 20.68 35.90 23.61
N ASP A 161 19.84 36.81 23.13
CA ASP A 161 19.42 38.02 23.84
C ASP A 161 17.88 38.08 23.81
#